data_AF-A0A2V8BQJ8-F1
#
_entry.id   AF-A0A2V8BQJ8-F1
#
_cell.length_a   1.000
_cell.length_b   1.000
_cell.length_c   1.000
_cell.angle_alpha   90.00
_cell.angle_beta   90.00
_cell.angle_gamma   90.00
#
_symmetry.space_group_name_H-M   'P 1'
#
loop_
_entity.id
_entity.type
_entity.pdbx_description
1 polymer ?
#
loop_
_entity_poly.entity_id
_entity_poly.type
_entity_poly.pdbx_seq_one_letter_code
_entity_poly.pdbx_strand_id
1 'polypeptide(L)'
;MRIASIMFSTAVALVAASIAIVPGTLVADSVRCDLSDYKAAPGLTAGLEQDLLAVSWNGQAGSELRARYAIDGGQPIVRDFSIRKTGGQWSVLGRDLTPEYRVTTGVRRMTEQQAQPLRDAGVELTPAVIEKNRWYAFWDAPLVMPDGPEMAAVQAQRRGQTAPPAARVLGGPRSPADIRHANASFHATSCSVKTDGATIEVAFPGLSMGIFSGTLRFTAYRGANLLRMDAVASTNEPWVAYKYEAGLKGLSTDLTPRVTWHDTGGHVQHNAFGGVNNETIVPVKAAGRVVVAEGKAGSIAAFPPPHTFFFTREVDTNLGYVWYRKDAADRFGIGIRQADREENPQYVENFALFNAPPGTKQRMGVYFLANAAAAEPTRDAVLAYTHGDTFKVVPGYKTMVNHFHLRFTERVRASGSFDTPMQDLAAMKALGLNIVGLSDFHGDMHPNDPGPLRFKDTKDYAERNRARTSAATTTSCSPRTCTGPKCARPVSRSRRRIRSTARRTTPAAPTMCRRCSTPKTATGITRIRAPRAQPVIPI
;
A
#
# COMPACT_ATOMS: atom_id res chain seq x y z
N MET A 1 -38.35 -90.22 -8.45
CA MET A 1 -39.69 -90.31 -7.82
C MET A 1 -39.88 -89.07 -6.96
N ARG A 2 -41.11 -88.53 -6.86
CA ARG A 2 -41.37 -87.17 -6.33
C ARG A 2 -41.20 -87.08 -4.80
N ILE A 3 -40.69 -85.95 -4.30
CA ILE A 3 -41.08 -85.41 -2.99
C ILE A 3 -41.40 -83.93 -3.20
N ALA A 4 -42.54 -83.49 -2.66
CA ALA A 4 -43.16 -82.21 -2.99
C ALA A 4 -42.94 -81.14 -1.91
N SER A 5 -42.96 -79.88 -2.34
CA SER A 5 -42.90 -78.70 -1.48
C SER A 5 -44.13 -78.60 -0.57
N ILE A 6 -43.92 -78.17 0.68
CA ILE A 6 -44.98 -77.66 1.55
C ILE A 6 -44.62 -76.20 1.89
N MET A 7 -45.53 -75.28 1.58
CA MET A 7 -45.43 -73.88 1.97
C MET A 7 -45.77 -73.73 3.46
N PHE A 8 -45.05 -72.86 4.17
CA PHE A 8 -45.53 -72.23 5.38
C PHE A 8 -45.45 -70.71 5.23
N SER A 9 -46.61 -70.07 5.34
CA SER A 9 -46.73 -68.60 5.33
C SER A 9 -46.61 -68.08 6.76
N THR A 10 -45.61 -67.25 7.03
CA THR A 10 -45.53 -66.45 8.27
C THR A 10 -45.61 -64.98 7.90
N ALA A 11 -46.74 -64.35 8.24
CA ALA A 11 -46.92 -62.91 8.12
C ALA A 11 -46.13 -62.20 9.22
N VAL A 12 -45.25 -61.26 8.85
CA VAL A 12 -44.56 -60.36 9.77
C VAL A 12 -45.14 -58.97 9.58
N ALA A 13 -45.76 -58.43 10.63
CA ALA A 13 -46.33 -57.08 10.59
C ALA A 13 -45.22 -56.03 10.73
N LEU A 14 -45.03 -55.19 9.71
CA LEU A 14 -44.21 -53.98 9.83
C LEU A 14 -44.98 -52.90 10.57
N VAL A 15 -44.49 -52.50 11.75
CA VAL A 15 -44.88 -51.24 12.40
C VAL A 15 -43.97 -50.13 11.86
N ALA A 16 -44.47 -49.35 10.91
CA ALA A 16 -43.77 -48.18 10.39
C ALA A 16 -43.90 -47.00 11.37
N ALA A 17 -42.87 -46.74 12.17
CA ALA A 17 -42.81 -45.56 13.03
C ALA A 17 -42.38 -44.33 12.22
N SER A 18 -43.35 -43.53 11.79
CA SER A 18 -43.12 -42.28 11.05
C SER A 18 -42.52 -41.20 11.96
N ILE A 19 -41.18 -41.13 12.04
CA ILE A 19 -40.48 -40.03 12.70
C ILE A 19 -40.59 -38.78 11.82
N ALA A 20 -41.49 -37.88 12.19
CA ALA A 20 -41.59 -36.56 11.57
C ALA A 20 -40.39 -35.70 12.00
N ILE A 21 -39.37 -35.61 11.14
CA ILE A 21 -38.27 -34.66 11.31
C ILE A 21 -38.82 -33.27 11.01
N VAL A 22 -39.14 -32.52 12.07
CA VAL A 22 -39.46 -31.09 11.95
C VAL A 22 -38.16 -30.36 11.58
N PRO A 23 -38.08 -29.65 10.44
CA PRO A 23 -36.91 -28.86 10.11
C PRO A 23 -36.83 -27.70 11.11
N GLY A 24 -35.79 -27.71 11.95
CA GLY A 24 -35.51 -26.59 12.84
C GLY A 24 -35.25 -25.33 12.02
N THR A 25 -36.15 -24.35 12.10
CA THR A 25 -35.91 -23.03 11.53
C THR A 25 -34.74 -22.39 12.29
N LEU A 26 -33.57 -22.35 11.65
CA LEU A 26 -32.45 -21.53 12.11
C LEU A 26 -32.89 -20.07 12.02
N VAL A 27 -33.40 -19.54 13.13
CA VAL A 27 -33.64 -18.11 13.30
C VAL A 27 -32.26 -17.47 13.38
N ALA A 28 -31.91 -16.69 12.34
CA ALA A 28 -30.73 -15.85 12.40
C ALA A 28 -30.92 -14.84 13.55
N ASP A 29 -29.94 -14.77 14.45
CA ASP A 29 -30.00 -13.83 15.58
C ASP A 29 -30.10 -12.39 15.05
N SER A 30 -31.10 -11.64 15.54
CA SER A 30 -31.34 -10.28 15.08
C SER A 30 -30.14 -9.39 15.40
N VAL A 31 -29.61 -8.69 14.39
CA VAL A 31 -28.37 -7.93 14.53
C VAL A 31 -28.63 -6.70 15.40
N ARG A 32 -28.22 -6.79 16.66
CA ARG A 32 -28.32 -5.69 17.62
C ARG A 32 -27.17 -4.73 17.40
N CYS A 33 -27.47 -3.53 16.92
CA CYS A 33 -26.47 -2.47 16.76
C CYS A 33 -26.83 -1.23 17.58
N ASP A 34 -25.87 -0.73 18.35
CA ASP A 34 -25.96 0.58 18.98
C ASP A 34 -25.81 1.68 17.92
N LEU A 35 -26.76 2.62 17.91
CA LEU A 35 -26.81 3.76 16.99
C LEU A 35 -26.68 5.11 17.73
N SER A 36 -26.31 5.11 19.02
CA SER A 36 -26.19 6.33 19.84
C SER A 36 -25.23 7.39 19.27
N ASP A 37 -24.11 6.93 18.71
CA ASP A 37 -23.08 7.77 18.05
C ASP A 37 -23.31 7.95 16.54
N TYR A 38 -24.35 7.33 15.97
CA TYR A 38 -24.72 7.50 14.57
C TYR A 38 -25.51 8.80 14.38
N LYS A 39 -25.08 9.57 13.36
CA LYS A 39 -25.75 10.80 12.93
C LYS A 39 -26.00 10.69 11.43
N ALA A 40 -27.26 10.63 11.03
CA ALA A 40 -27.65 10.61 9.63
C ALA A 40 -27.15 11.86 8.92
N ALA A 41 -26.62 11.71 7.70
CA ALA A 41 -26.21 12.84 6.87
C ALA A 41 -26.60 12.60 5.40
N PRO A 42 -26.76 13.67 4.59
CA PRO A 42 -27.01 13.52 3.16
C PRO A 42 -25.95 12.64 2.48
N GLY A 43 -26.41 11.60 1.79
CA GLY A 43 -25.55 10.61 1.13
C GLY A 43 -24.72 9.74 2.06
N LEU A 44 -25.12 9.56 3.32
CA LEU A 44 -24.43 8.72 4.30
C LEU A 44 -25.40 8.30 5.43
N THR A 45 -25.95 7.08 5.32
CA THR A 45 -27.01 6.58 6.21
C THR A 45 -26.72 5.17 6.73
N ALA A 46 -27.25 4.88 7.92
CA ALA A 46 -27.32 3.56 8.52
C ALA A 46 -28.73 3.32 9.09
N GLY A 47 -29.19 2.07 9.08
CA GLY A 47 -30.46 1.63 9.65
C GLY A 47 -30.56 0.12 9.76
N LEU A 48 -31.44 -0.36 10.64
CA LEU A 48 -31.76 -1.79 10.74
C LEU A 48 -32.89 -2.13 9.76
N GLU A 49 -32.64 -3.08 8.85
CA GLU A 49 -33.54 -3.55 7.80
C GLU A 49 -33.60 -5.08 7.87
N GLN A 50 -34.75 -5.68 8.23
CA GLN A 50 -34.95 -7.14 8.23
C GLN A 50 -33.84 -7.91 8.96
N ASP A 51 -33.58 -7.53 10.21
CA ASP A 51 -32.53 -8.10 11.08
C ASP A 51 -31.08 -7.90 10.59
N LEU A 52 -30.86 -7.07 9.57
CA LEU A 52 -29.54 -6.66 9.07
C LEU A 52 -29.25 -5.19 9.39
N LEU A 53 -27.98 -4.84 9.64
CA LEU A 53 -27.57 -3.44 9.57
C LEU A 53 -27.26 -3.06 8.13
N ALA A 54 -28.10 -2.22 7.52
CA ALA A 54 -27.82 -1.61 6.23
C ALA A 54 -27.06 -0.28 6.41
N VAL A 55 -25.90 -0.15 5.76
CA VAL A 55 -25.17 1.12 5.62
C VAL A 55 -25.12 1.49 4.14
N SER A 56 -25.60 2.68 3.80
CA SER A 56 -25.60 3.21 2.42
C SER A 56 -24.87 4.54 2.33
N TRP A 57 -24.12 4.76 1.25
CA TRP A 57 -23.41 6.00 1.03
C TRP A 57 -23.31 6.38 -0.45
N ASN A 58 -23.28 7.68 -0.72
CA ASN A 58 -22.98 8.21 -2.04
C ASN A 58 -21.47 8.06 -2.27
N GLY A 59 -21.10 7.40 -3.36
CA GLY A 59 -19.72 7.22 -3.79
C GLY A 59 -19.25 8.30 -4.76
N GLN A 60 -18.26 7.94 -5.59
CA GLN A 60 -17.73 8.79 -6.67
C GLN A 60 -18.49 8.56 -7.98
N ALA A 61 -18.38 9.50 -8.92
CA ALA A 61 -18.94 9.41 -10.27
C ALA A 61 -20.45 9.08 -10.35
N GLY A 62 -21.25 9.57 -9.38
CA GLY A 62 -22.70 9.30 -9.32
C GLY A 62 -23.04 7.84 -8.93
N SER A 63 -22.13 7.17 -8.22
CA SER A 63 -22.39 5.86 -7.62
C SER A 63 -23.10 6.00 -6.28
N GLU A 64 -23.94 5.03 -5.92
CA GLU A 64 -24.42 4.80 -4.56
C GLU A 64 -24.07 3.36 -4.17
N LEU A 65 -23.56 3.19 -2.96
CA LEU A 65 -23.07 1.92 -2.43
C LEU A 65 -23.89 1.55 -1.20
N ARG A 66 -24.03 0.23 -0.98
CA ARG A 66 -24.66 -0.32 0.22
C ARG A 66 -23.92 -1.57 0.67
N ALA A 67 -23.62 -1.64 1.96
CA ALA A 67 -23.18 -2.85 2.64
C ALA A 67 -24.25 -3.23 3.66
N ARG A 68 -24.74 -4.48 3.61
CA ARG A 68 -25.61 -5.04 4.65
C ARG A 68 -24.79 -5.99 5.51
N TYR A 69 -24.79 -5.78 6.82
CA TYR A 69 -24.02 -6.59 7.77
C TYR A 69 -24.92 -7.49 8.60
N ALA A 70 -24.38 -8.65 8.98
CA ALA A 70 -24.96 -9.50 10.00
C ALA A 70 -23.91 -10.11 10.93
N ILE A 71 -24.39 -10.92 11.87
CA ILE A 71 -23.60 -11.78 12.76
C ILE A 71 -24.16 -13.19 12.60
N ASP A 72 -23.31 -14.16 12.26
CA ASP A 72 -23.67 -15.57 12.07
C ASP A 72 -22.78 -16.41 12.99
N GLY A 73 -23.36 -17.06 14.01
CA GLY A 73 -22.59 -17.82 15.01
C GLY A 73 -21.49 -17.02 15.74
N GLY A 74 -21.63 -15.69 15.82
CA GLY A 74 -20.62 -14.78 16.38
C GLY A 74 -19.63 -14.18 15.35
N GLN A 75 -19.67 -14.64 14.09
CA GLN A 75 -18.88 -14.12 12.97
C GLN A 75 -19.58 -12.91 12.33
N PRO A 76 -18.99 -11.70 12.34
CA PRO A 76 -19.47 -10.60 11.52
C PRO A 76 -19.29 -10.92 10.04
N ILE A 77 -20.28 -10.57 9.22
CA ILE A 77 -20.33 -10.89 7.78
C ILE A 77 -20.94 -9.74 6.98
N VAL A 78 -20.56 -9.60 5.72
CA VAL A 78 -21.21 -8.68 4.76
C VAL A 78 -22.19 -9.51 3.93
N ARG A 79 -23.48 -9.49 4.29
CA ARG A 79 -24.55 -10.25 3.61
C ARG A 79 -24.74 -9.85 2.16
N ASP A 80 -24.72 -8.55 1.85
CA ASP A 80 -24.57 -8.09 0.47
C ASP A 80 -23.69 -6.84 0.43
N PHE A 81 -22.73 -6.82 -0.50
CA PHE A 81 -22.05 -5.59 -0.94
C PHE A 81 -22.58 -5.22 -2.32
N SER A 82 -23.26 -4.09 -2.40
CA SER A 82 -24.04 -3.65 -3.57
C SER A 82 -23.64 -2.27 -4.06
N ILE A 83 -23.80 -2.02 -5.35
CA ILE A 83 -23.63 -0.72 -5.98
C ILE A 83 -24.77 -0.43 -6.94
N ARG A 84 -25.07 0.85 -7.16
CA ARG A 84 -25.85 1.33 -8.30
C ARG A 84 -25.29 2.65 -8.81
N LYS A 85 -25.67 3.04 -10.03
CA LYS A 85 -25.67 4.46 -10.41
C LYS A 85 -26.88 5.14 -9.77
N THR A 86 -26.80 6.43 -9.44
CA THR A 86 -27.92 7.19 -8.88
C THR A 86 -29.19 7.05 -9.73
N GLY A 87 -30.31 6.71 -9.08
CA GLY A 87 -31.59 6.41 -9.73
C GLY A 87 -31.68 5.04 -10.43
N GLY A 88 -30.59 4.27 -10.47
CA GLY A 88 -30.54 2.94 -11.09
C GLY A 88 -30.97 1.78 -10.17
N GLN A 89 -30.95 0.57 -10.73
CA GLN A 89 -31.16 -0.67 -9.99
C GLN A 89 -29.92 -1.06 -9.19
N TRP A 90 -30.14 -1.74 -8.04
CA TRP A 90 -29.06 -2.26 -7.20
C TRP A 90 -28.44 -3.53 -7.80
N SER A 91 -27.15 -3.49 -8.08
CA SER A 91 -26.32 -4.64 -8.42
C SER A 91 -25.64 -5.17 -7.17
N VAL A 92 -25.86 -6.46 -6.83
CA VAL A 92 -25.06 -7.16 -5.81
C VAL A 92 -23.75 -7.62 -6.44
N LEU A 93 -22.62 -7.23 -5.87
CA LEU A 93 -21.28 -7.61 -6.34
C LEU A 93 -20.68 -8.76 -5.54
N GLY A 94 -21.12 -8.94 -4.30
CA GLY A 94 -20.74 -10.07 -3.45
C GLY A 94 -21.80 -10.28 -2.37
N ARG A 95 -21.99 -11.55 -2.00
CA ARG A 95 -22.98 -12.02 -1.02
C ARG A 95 -22.31 -12.91 0.00
N ASP A 96 -22.80 -12.84 1.24
CA ASP A 96 -22.36 -13.68 2.37
C ASP A 96 -20.84 -13.64 2.64
N LEU A 97 -20.20 -12.50 2.32
CA LEU A 97 -18.76 -12.34 2.40
C LEU A 97 -18.29 -12.37 3.85
N THR A 98 -17.28 -13.19 4.11
CA THR A 98 -16.72 -13.39 5.45
C THR A 98 -15.35 -12.71 5.56
N PRO A 99 -15.17 -11.78 6.52
CA PRO A 99 -13.88 -11.24 6.93
C PRO A 99 -12.88 -12.32 7.30
N GLU A 100 -11.68 -12.25 6.73
CA GLU A 100 -10.57 -13.14 7.07
C GLU A 100 -9.34 -12.30 7.41
N TYR A 101 -8.69 -12.64 8.52
CA TYR A 101 -7.42 -12.07 8.95
C TYR A 101 -6.46 -13.18 9.38
N ARG A 102 -5.17 -13.00 9.08
CA ARG A 102 -4.07 -13.77 9.67
C ARG A 102 -3.04 -12.81 10.24
N VAL A 103 -2.42 -13.21 11.34
CA VAL A 103 -1.23 -12.56 11.89
C VAL A 103 -0.10 -13.58 12.01
N THR A 104 1.11 -13.15 11.69
CA THR A 104 2.33 -13.82 12.15
C THR A 104 3.05 -12.86 13.07
N THR A 105 3.36 -13.29 14.29
CA THR A 105 4.11 -12.51 15.28
C THR A 105 5.49 -13.10 15.52
N GLY A 106 6.47 -12.25 15.79
CA GLY A 106 7.81 -12.61 16.23
C GLY A 106 8.29 -11.72 17.38
N VAL A 107 9.44 -12.04 17.97
CA VAL A 107 10.01 -11.28 19.09
C VAL A 107 11.12 -10.34 18.61
N ARG A 108 10.91 -9.03 18.78
CA ARG A 108 11.85 -7.94 18.48
C ARG A 108 13.13 -8.09 19.27
N ARG A 109 14.27 -7.97 18.59
CA ARG A 109 15.61 -7.96 19.21
C ARG A 109 16.41 -6.75 18.73
N MET A 110 17.23 -6.20 19.61
CA MET A 110 18.23 -5.19 19.25
C MET A 110 19.36 -5.89 18.49
N THR A 111 19.98 -5.22 17.52
CA THR A 111 21.09 -5.79 16.73
C THR A 111 22.38 -5.02 16.91
N GLU A 112 23.50 -5.66 16.60
CA GLU A 112 24.82 -5.04 16.74
C GLU A 112 25.02 -3.78 15.89
N GLN A 113 24.30 -3.66 14.76
CA GLN A 113 24.22 -2.42 13.98
C GLN A 113 23.76 -1.21 14.82
N GLN A 114 22.85 -1.41 15.78
CA GLN A 114 22.40 -0.36 16.69
C GLN A 114 23.28 -0.22 17.93
N ALA A 115 23.90 -1.31 18.36
CA ALA A 115 24.64 -1.35 19.61
C ALA A 115 26.06 -0.79 19.48
N GLN A 116 26.71 -0.98 18.32
CA GLN A 116 28.04 -0.42 18.09
C GLN A 116 28.06 1.12 18.16
N PRO A 117 27.18 1.88 17.47
CA PRO A 117 27.15 3.35 17.58
C PRO A 117 26.87 3.86 19.00
N LEU A 118 26.10 3.10 19.80
CA LEU A 118 25.86 3.43 21.20
C LEU A 118 27.13 3.25 22.04
N ARG A 119 27.89 2.15 21.84
CA ARG A 119 29.17 1.93 22.52
C ARG A 119 30.23 2.94 22.09
N ASP A 120 30.28 3.29 20.79
CA ASP A 120 31.19 4.33 20.27
C ASP A 120 30.87 5.71 20.86
N ALA A 121 29.60 5.99 21.15
CA ALA A 121 29.15 7.17 21.88
C ALA A 121 29.32 7.07 23.42
N GLY A 122 29.94 6.01 23.94
CA GLY A 122 30.16 5.80 25.38
C GLY A 122 28.91 5.39 26.17
N VAL A 123 27.83 4.96 25.52
CA VAL A 123 26.59 4.53 26.16
C VAL A 123 26.68 3.06 26.58
N GLU A 124 26.56 2.81 27.88
CA GLU A 124 26.48 1.45 28.41
C GLU A 124 25.18 0.75 27.97
N LEU A 125 25.30 -0.49 27.47
CA LEU A 125 24.18 -1.30 26.99
C LEU A 125 23.44 -1.99 28.14
N THR A 126 22.93 -1.20 29.09
CA THR A 126 22.09 -1.69 30.19
C THR A 126 20.79 -2.33 29.66
N PRO A 127 20.10 -3.19 30.43
CA PRO A 127 18.84 -3.79 30.01
C PRO A 127 17.81 -2.75 29.53
N ALA A 128 17.67 -1.62 30.24
CA ALA A 128 16.78 -0.53 29.87
C ALA A 128 17.16 0.14 28.52
N VAL A 129 18.46 0.24 28.20
CA VAL A 129 18.93 0.73 26.90
C VAL A 129 18.58 -0.27 25.80
N ILE A 130 18.75 -1.58 26.01
CA ILE A 130 18.40 -2.62 25.02
C ILE A 130 16.88 -2.71 24.82
N GLU A 131 16.10 -2.58 25.88
CA GLU A 131 14.63 -2.50 25.85
C GLU A 131 14.14 -1.29 25.07
N LYS A 132 14.69 -0.10 25.34
CA LYS A 132 14.36 1.11 24.56
C LYS A 132 14.72 0.95 23.08
N ASN A 133 15.90 0.40 22.77
CA ASN A 133 16.44 0.45 21.40
C ASN A 133 15.95 -0.66 20.47
N ARG A 134 15.50 -1.83 20.97
CA ARG A 134 15.01 -2.92 20.10
C ARG A 134 13.76 -2.57 19.29
N TRP A 135 12.96 -1.59 19.72
CA TRP A 135 11.86 -1.04 18.91
C TRP A 135 12.33 -0.35 17.63
N TYR A 136 13.58 0.13 17.58
CA TYR A 136 14.14 0.85 16.43
C TYR A 136 15.06 -0.02 15.56
N ALA A 137 15.15 -1.33 15.83
CA ALA A 137 16.01 -2.24 15.06
C ALA A 137 15.57 -2.34 13.60
N PHE A 138 16.46 -1.92 12.70
CA PHE A 138 16.22 -1.94 11.26
C PHE A 138 16.58 -3.30 10.67
N TRP A 139 17.78 -3.80 10.96
CA TRP A 139 18.25 -5.15 10.62
C TRP A 139 17.82 -6.19 11.66
N ASP A 140 16.55 -6.21 12.04
CA ASP A 140 15.92 -7.32 12.76
C ASP A 140 14.97 -8.04 11.81
N ALA A 141 15.06 -9.36 11.72
CA ALA A 141 14.15 -10.19 10.93
C ALA A 141 13.53 -11.24 11.86
N PRO A 142 12.43 -10.90 12.58
CA PRO A 142 11.90 -11.72 13.67
C PRO A 142 11.41 -13.11 13.25
N LEU A 143 11.17 -13.32 11.95
CA LEU A 143 10.68 -14.59 11.37
C LEU A 143 11.79 -15.42 10.71
N VAL A 144 13.04 -14.96 10.73
CA VAL A 144 14.18 -15.65 10.11
C VAL A 144 15.00 -16.37 11.19
N MET A 145 15.08 -17.69 11.08
CA MET A 145 15.87 -18.52 11.98
C MET A 145 17.36 -18.53 11.58
N PRO A 146 18.31 -18.50 12.54
CA PRO A 146 19.76 -18.45 12.26
C PRO A 146 20.28 -19.64 11.44
N ASP A 147 19.65 -20.80 11.63
CA ASP A 147 19.87 -22.09 10.97
C ASP A 147 18.82 -22.39 9.87
N GLY A 148 17.95 -21.42 9.56
CA GLY A 148 16.93 -21.53 8.53
C GLY A 148 17.48 -21.55 7.10
N PRO A 149 16.70 -22.06 6.12
CA PRO A 149 17.14 -22.15 4.72
C PRO A 149 17.46 -20.79 4.09
N GLU A 150 16.88 -19.70 4.59
CA GLU A 150 17.20 -18.34 4.16
C GLU A 150 18.62 -17.96 4.55
N MET A 151 19.03 -18.26 5.79
CA MET A 151 20.40 -18.03 6.27
C MET A 151 21.41 -18.95 5.61
N ALA A 152 21.02 -20.19 5.25
CA ALA A 152 21.84 -21.05 4.40
C ALA A 152 22.06 -20.44 3.00
N ALA A 153 21.03 -19.86 2.38
CA ALA A 153 21.16 -19.15 1.10
C ALA A 153 22.06 -17.91 1.21
N VAL A 154 21.94 -17.12 2.28
CA VAL A 154 22.84 -16.00 2.60
C VAL A 154 24.30 -16.48 2.68
N GLN A 155 24.56 -17.55 3.43
CA GLN A 155 25.90 -18.12 3.59
C GLN A 155 26.48 -18.67 2.28
N ALA A 156 25.65 -19.26 1.43
CA ALA A 156 26.06 -19.73 0.11
C ALA A 156 26.51 -18.58 -0.81
N GLN A 157 25.77 -17.46 -0.83
CA GLN A 157 26.14 -16.26 -1.61
C GLN A 157 27.37 -15.53 -1.07
N ARG A 158 27.60 -15.55 0.26
CA ARG A 158 28.76 -14.92 0.91
C ARG A 158 30.11 -15.59 0.59
N ARG A 159 30.14 -16.73 -0.11
CA ARG A 159 31.39 -17.40 -0.55
C ARG A 159 32.12 -16.59 -1.62
N GLY A 160 32.97 -15.65 -1.17
CA GLY A 160 33.86 -14.85 -2.04
C GLY A 160 33.48 -13.38 -2.21
N GLN A 161 32.58 -12.82 -1.39
CA GLN A 161 32.18 -11.41 -1.43
C GLN A 161 32.43 -10.69 -0.10
N THR A 162 32.74 -9.39 -0.16
CA THR A 162 32.89 -8.52 1.02
C THR A 162 31.77 -7.48 1.11
N ALA A 163 30.67 -7.83 1.80
CA ALA A 163 29.66 -6.92 2.40
C ALA A 163 28.57 -7.73 3.14
N PRO A 164 27.81 -7.11 4.06
CA PRO A 164 28.22 -6.38 5.25
C PRO A 164 28.24 -7.29 6.52
N PRO A 165 28.77 -6.82 7.67
CA PRO A 165 28.73 -7.58 8.93
C PRO A 165 27.30 -7.81 9.48
N ALA A 166 27.14 -8.91 10.21
CA ALA A 166 25.84 -9.56 10.46
C ALA A 166 24.86 -8.82 11.39
N ALA A 167 23.57 -9.17 11.26
CA ALA A 167 22.55 -8.91 12.29
C ALA A 167 22.72 -9.85 13.50
N ARG A 168 23.86 -9.72 14.20
CA ARG A 168 24.03 -10.33 15.52
C ARG A 168 23.03 -9.67 16.46
N VAL A 169 22.01 -10.43 16.85
CA VAL A 169 21.04 -9.99 17.83
C VAL A 169 21.64 -9.99 19.24
N LEU A 170 21.30 -8.98 20.03
CA LEU A 170 21.60 -8.94 21.46
C LEU A 170 20.50 -9.66 22.25
N GLY A 171 20.91 -10.55 23.15
CA GLY A 171 20.02 -11.39 23.96
C GLY A 171 20.11 -12.87 23.57
N GLY A 172 19.13 -13.66 24.02
CA GLY A 172 19.05 -15.08 23.69
C GLY A 172 18.81 -15.33 22.20
N PRO A 173 19.23 -16.51 21.68
CA PRO A 173 19.04 -16.88 20.28
C PRO A 173 17.55 -16.83 19.90
N ARG A 174 17.24 -16.65 18.61
CA ARG A 174 15.87 -16.83 18.10
C ARG A 174 15.49 -18.30 18.23
N SER A 175 14.23 -18.56 18.55
CA SER A 175 13.66 -19.91 18.64
C SER A 175 12.40 -20.02 17.77
N PRO A 176 12.02 -21.23 17.30
CA PRO A 176 10.74 -21.42 16.62
C PRO A 176 9.53 -21.00 17.46
N ALA A 177 9.61 -21.09 18.79
CA ALA A 177 8.55 -20.66 19.72
C ALA A 177 8.37 -19.12 19.79
N ASP A 178 9.34 -18.35 19.29
CA ASP A 178 9.20 -16.90 19.12
C ASP A 178 8.19 -16.56 18.01
N ILE A 179 8.05 -17.44 17.01
CA ILE A 179 7.14 -17.27 15.88
C ILE A 179 5.79 -17.89 16.22
N ARG A 180 4.72 -17.10 16.10
CA ARG A 180 3.35 -17.58 16.30
C ARG A 180 2.48 -17.16 15.13
N HIS A 181 1.69 -18.09 14.62
CA HIS A 181 0.69 -17.85 13.58
C HIS A 181 -0.70 -17.95 14.18
N ALA A 182 -1.59 -17.02 13.82
CA ALA A 182 -3.00 -17.11 14.20
C ALA A 182 -3.92 -16.57 13.10
N ASN A 183 -5.01 -17.29 12.87
CA ASN A 183 -6.18 -16.75 12.16
C ASN A 183 -7.03 -15.95 13.16
N ALA A 184 -7.79 -14.96 12.68
CA ALA A 184 -8.79 -14.30 13.52
C ALA A 184 -9.99 -15.21 13.77
N SER A 185 -10.51 -15.16 15.00
CA SER A 185 -11.83 -15.63 15.40
C SER A 185 -12.66 -14.44 15.91
N PHE A 186 -13.98 -14.59 15.88
CA PHE A 186 -14.91 -13.54 16.27
C PHE A 186 -16.02 -14.11 17.16
N HIS A 187 -16.31 -13.39 18.23
CA HIS A 187 -17.41 -13.66 19.16
C HIS A 187 -18.26 -12.41 19.34
N ALA A 188 -18.66 -11.79 18.21
CA ALA A 188 -19.49 -10.60 18.22
C ALA A 188 -20.93 -10.98 18.62
N THR A 189 -21.51 -10.26 19.57
CA THR A 189 -22.92 -10.40 19.99
C THR A 189 -23.76 -9.18 19.63
N SER A 190 -23.11 -8.11 19.19
CA SER A 190 -23.70 -6.85 18.77
C SER A 190 -22.72 -6.07 17.88
N CYS A 191 -23.18 -4.93 17.37
CA CYS A 191 -22.33 -3.94 16.73
C CYS A 191 -22.55 -2.53 17.29
N SER A 192 -21.72 -1.56 16.91
CA SER A 192 -22.00 -0.14 17.10
C SER A 192 -21.70 0.66 15.85
N VAL A 193 -22.46 1.73 15.62
CA VAL A 193 -22.35 2.60 14.46
C VAL A 193 -22.05 4.03 14.90
N LYS A 194 -21.02 4.62 14.29
CA LYS A 194 -20.60 6.01 14.53
C LYS A 194 -20.50 6.77 13.21
N THR A 195 -20.98 8.01 13.19
CA THR A 195 -20.65 8.96 12.10
C THR A 195 -19.46 9.83 12.49
N ASP A 196 -18.46 9.94 11.63
CA ASP A 196 -17.30 10.82 11.82
C ASP A 196 -17.03 11.65 10.54
N GLY A 197 -17.53 12.89 10.53
CA GLY A 197 -17.41 13.82 9.39
C GLY A 197 -18.06 13.30 8.10
N ALA A 198 -17.26 12.69 7.23
CA ALA A 198 -17.69 12.10 5.96
C ALA A 198 -17.69 10.56 5.95
N THR A 199 -17.51 9.92 7.11
CA THR A 199 -17.48 8.45 7.23
C THR A 199 -18.56 7.92 8.16
N ILE A 200 -18.99 6.69 7.91
CA ILE A 200 -19.65 5.83 8.89
C ILE A 200 -18.67 4.71 9.25
N GLU A 201 -18.45 4.52 10.55
CA GLU A 201 -17.76 3.36 11.09
C GLU A 201 -18.80 2.39 11.68
N VAL A 202 -18.69 1.09 11.32
CA VAL A 202 -19.42 -0.01 11.96
C VAL A 202 -18.41 -0.89 12.68
N ALA A 203 -18.57 -1.07 13.99
CA ALA A 203 -17.66 -1.83 14.83
C ALA A 203 -18.33 -3.08 15.39
N PHE A 204 -17.64 -4.22 15.32
CA PHE A 204 -18.03 -5.51 15.89
C PHE A 204 -16.95 -5.93 16.91
N PRO A 205 -17.20 -5.73 18.23
CA PRO A 205 -16.31 -6.19 19.29
C PRO A 205 -16.18 -7.73 19.31
N GLY A 206 -15.15 -8.24 19.98
CA GLY A 206 -14.96 -9.68 20.16
C GLY A 206 -14.08 -10.33 19.10
N LEU A 207 -13.22 -9.57 18.42
CA LEU A 207 -12.13 -10.15 17.61
C LEU A 207 -11.01 -10.65 18.53
N SER A 208 -10.57 -11.88 18.29
CA SER A 208 -9.39 -12.50 18.90
C SER A 208 -8.50 -13.04 17.79
N MET A 209 -7.19 -12.79 17.85
CA MET A 209 -6.24 -13.22 16.82
C MET A 209 -4.87 -13.48 17.44
N GLY A 210 -4.69 -14.69 17.96
CA GLY A 210 -3.50 -15.07 18.71
C GLY A 210 -3.35 -14.21 19.96
N ILE A 211 -2.26 -13.45 20.04
CA ILE A 211 -1.94 -12.57 21.17
C ILE A 211 -2.70 -11.24 21.15
N PHE A 212 -3.46 -10.97 20.09
CA PHE A 212 -4.23 -9.74 19.90
C PHE A 212 -5.72 -9.95 20.23
N SER A 213 -6.31 -8.96 20.88
CA SER A 213 -7.76 -8.85 21.08
C SER A 213 -8.26 -7.46 20.70
N GLY A 214 -9.54 -7.36 20.29
CA GLY A 214 -10.15 -6.09 19.92
C GLY A 214 -11.42 -6.22 19.10
N THR A 215 -11.45 -5.53 17.97
CA THR A 215 -12.67 -5.18 17.23
C THR A 215 -12.44 -5.26 15.73
N LEU A 216 -13.37 -5.92 15.01
CA LEU A 216 -13.48 -5.74 13.56
C LEU A 216 -14.20 -4.42 13.29
N ARG A 217 -13.71 -3.63 12.35
CA ARG A 217 -14.36 -2.37 11.98
C ARG A 217 -14.42 -2.18 10.48
N PHE A 218 -15.59 -1.83 9.99
CA PHE A 218 -15.79 -1.36 8.63
C PHE A 218 -15.88 0.18 8.61
N THR A 219 -15.34 0.82 7.59
CA THR A 219 -15.48 2.26 7.38
C THR A 219 -15.91 2.54 5.94
N ALA A 220 -17.08 3.16 5.77
CA ALA A 220 -17.58 3.67 4.50
C ALA A 220 -17.25 5.16 4.36
N TYR A 221 -16.98 5.63 3.14
CA TYR A 221 -16.51 6.99 2.87
C TYR A 221 -17.43 7.71 1.87
N ARG A 222 -18.19 8.70 2.32
CA ARG A 222 -19.03 9.52 1.43
C ARG A 222 -18.15 10.27 0.42
N GLY A 223 -18.51 10.18 -0.85
CA GLY A 223 -17.77 10.72 -1.99
C GLY A 223 -16.76 9.75 -2.61
N ALA A 224 -16.62 8.53 -2.07
CA ALA A 224 -15.70 7.51 -2.54
C ALA A 224 -16.36 6.13 -2.60
N ASN A 225 -15.98 5.31 -3.59
CA ASN A 225 -16.50 3.93 -3.70
C ASN A 225 -15.81 2.94 -2.73
N LEU A 226 -15.28 3.45 -1.61
CA LEU A 226 -14.43 2.70 -0.69
C LEU A 226 -15.20 2.13 0.49
N LEU A 227 -14.88 0.87 0.79
CA LEU A 227 -15.15 0.20 2.05
C LEU A 227 -13.80 -0.25 2.63
N ARG A 228 -13.38 0.33 3.75
CA ARG A 228 -12.22 -0.15 4.51
C ARG A 228 -12.66 -1.19 5.52
N MET A 229 -11.84 -2.21 5.72
CA MET A 229 -11.96 -3.16 6.82
C MET A 229 -10.68 -3.09 7.66
N ASP A 230 -10.81 -2.89 8.97
CA ASP A 230 -9.72 -2.92 9.95
C ASP A 230 -9.95 -4.02 10.98
N ALA A 231 -8.93 -4.81 11.30
CA ALA A 231 -8.81 -5.37 12.64
C ALA A 231 -8.11 -4.31 13.52
N VAL A 232 -8.88 -3.72 14.44
CA VAL A 232 -8.38 -2.76 15.44
C VAL A 232 -8.15 -3.51 16.74
N ALA A 233 -6.90 -3.87 17.00
CA ALA A 233 -6.55 -4.80 18.07
C ALA A 233 -5.29 -4.37 18.83
N SER A 234 -5.15 -4.86 20.06
CA SER A 234 -4.01 -4.60 20.92
C SER A 234 -3.54 -5.89 21.58
N THR A 235 -2.27 -5.90 21.99
CA THR A 235 -1.68 -6.93 22.85
C THR A 235 -0.97 -6.26 24.01
N ASN A 236 -0.77 -6.98 25.11
CA ASN A 236 0.07 -6.55 26.23
C ASN A 236 1.40 -7.33 26.28
N GLU A 237 1.64 -8.26 25.36
CA GLU A 237 2.94 -8.92 25.26
C GLU A 237 4.03 -7.91 24.87
N PRO A 238 5.19 -7.93 25.56
CA PRO A 238 6.29 -7.03 25.25
C PRO A 238 7.03 -7.47 23.98
N TRP A 239 7.69 -6.52 23.32
CA TRP A 239 8.63 -6.78 22.22
C TRP A 239 8.01 -7.48 20.99
N VAL A 240 6.70 -7.33 20.76
CA VAL A 240 6.03 -7.96 19.61
C VAL A 240 6.38 -7.25 18.29
N ALA A 241 6.87 -8.04 17.34
CA ALA A 241 6.86 -7.74 15.92
C ALA A 241 5.67 -8.45 15.26
N TYR A 242 5.01 -7.87 14.25
CA TYR A 242 3.93 -8.57 13.54
C TYR A 242 3.81 -8.18 12.07
N LYS A 243 3.38 -9.16 11.27
CA LYS A 243 2.85 -8.98 9.91
C LYS A 243 1.40 -9.43 9.87
N TYR A 244 0.62 -8.96 8.90
CA TYR A 244 -0.76 -9.41 8.71
C TYR A 244 -1.14 -9.68 7.26
N GLU A 245 -2.22 -10.44 7.13
CA GLU A 245 -2.97 -10.70 5.91
C GLU A 245 -4.44 -10.41 6.20
N ALA A 246 -5.17 -9.87 5.23
CA ALA A 246 -6.56 -9.49 5.39
C ALA A 246 -7.32 -9.63 4.08
N GLY A 247 -8.57 -10.05 4.11
CA GLY A 247 -9.40 -10.18 2.92
C GLY A 247 -10.86 -10.50 3.21
N LEU A 248 -11.62 -10.71 2.13
CA LEU A 248 -12.96 -11.26 2.18
C LEU A 248 -12.97 -12.60 1.43
N LYS A 249 -13.51 -13.63 2.05
CA LYS A 249 -13.78 -14.94 1.43
C LYS A 249 -15.27 -15.12 1.16
N GLY A 250 -15.61 -16.08 0.30
CA GLY A 250 -17.00 -16.40 -0.05
C GLY A 250 -17.56 -15.65 -1.26
N LEU A 251 -16.70 -14.96 -2.05
CA LEU A 251 -17.14 -14.42 -3.33
C LEU A 251 -17.60 -15.57 -4.24
N SER A 252 -18.76 -15.41 -4.88
CA SER A 252 -19.33 -16.41 -5.79
C SER A 252 -18.81 -16.21 -7.21
N THR A 253 -18.48 -17.31 -7.89
CA THR A 253 -18.16 -17.31 -9.32
C THR A 253 -19.36 -16.94 -10.20
N ASP A 254 -20.59 -17.03 -9.71
CA ASP A 254 -21.79 -16.63 -10.49
C ASP A 254 -21.92 -15.11 -10.57
N LEU A 255 -21.53 -14.40 -9.50
CA LEU A 255 -21.51 -12.94 -9.45
C LEU A 255 -20.24 -12.40 -10.11
N THR A 256 -19.08 -12.94 -9.72
CA THR A 256 -17.75 -12.50 -10.13
C THR A 256 -16.91 -13.71 -10.60
N PRO A 257 -17.06 -14.20 -11.84
CA PRO A 257 -16.45 -15.45 -12.33
C PRO A 257 -14.92 -15.44 -12.43
N ARG A 258 -14.25 -14.29 -12.30
CA ARG A 258 -12.79 -14.20 -12.40
C ARG A 258 -12.20 -13.11 -11.53
N VAL A 259 -10.92 -13.28 -11.21
CA VAL A 259 -10.04 -12.20 -10.72
C VAL A 259 -9.11 -11.74 -11.83
N THR A 260 -8.78 -10.45 -11.86
CA THR A 260 -7.79 -9.85 -12.75
C THR A 260 -6.76 -9.03 -11.97
N TRP A 261 -5.58 -8.85 -12.56
CA TRP A 261 -4.53 -7.95 -12.09
C TRP A 261 -3.64 -7.54 -13.26
N HIS A 262 -2.77 -6.55 -13.07
CA HIS A 262 -1.65 -6.29 -14.00
C HIS A 262 -0.38 -6.93 -13.44
N ASP A 263 0.37 -7.67 -14.25
CA ASP A 263 1.69 -8.16 -13.84
C ASP A 263 2.73 -7.03 -13.70
N THR A 264 3.96 -7.36 -13.29
CA THR A 264 5.05 -6.37 -13.13
C THR A 264 5.50 -5.72 -14.44
N GLY A 265 5.13 -6.26 -15.61
CA GLY A 265 5.31 -5.63 -16.91
C GLY A 265 4.14 -4.75 -17.35
N GLY A 266 3.04 -4.74 -16.59
CA GLY A 266 1.82 -3.98 -16.89
C GLY A 266 0.81 -4.71 -17.77
N HIS A 267 0.97 -6.02 -18.04
CA HIS A 267 0.01 -6.76 -18.85
C HIS A 267 -1.14 -7.30 -17.99
N VAL A 268 -2.35 -7.29 -18.55
CA VAL A 268 -3.55 -7.84 -17.90
C VAL A 268 -3.44 -9.35 -17.78
N GLN A 269 -3.57 -9.84 -16.56
CA GLN A 269 -3.61 -11.25 -16.19
C GLN A 269 -4.97 -11.57 -15.55
N HIS A 270 -5.41 -12.83 -15.62
CA HIS A 270 -6.66 -13.25 -14.98
C HIS A 270 -6.64 -14.72 -14.53
N ASN A 271 -7.52 -15.06 -13.59
CA ASN A 271 -7.84 -16.43 -13.22
C ASN A 271 -9.37 -16.59 -13.08
N ALA A 272 -9.94 -17.60 -13.75
CA ALA A 272 -11.38 -17.91 -13.76
C ALA A 272 -11.75 -19.13 -12.91
N PHE A 273 -10.92 -19.48 -11.92
CA PHE A 273 -11.16 -20.49 -10.88
C PHE A 273 -11.47 -21.91 -11.39
N GLY A 274 -10.89 -22.31 -12.52
CA GLY A 274 -10.82 -23.72 -12.93
C GLY A 274 -9.93 -24.57 -11.99
N GLY A 275 -9.98 -25.90 -12.15
CA GLY A 275 -9.10 -26.83 -11.41
C GLY A 275 -9.47 -27.03 -9.93
N VAL A 276 -8.49 -27.51 -9.16
CA VAL A 276 -8.63 -27.82 -7.71
C VAL A 276 -8.64 -26.57 -6.84
N ASN A 277 -9.14 -26.69 -5.60
CA ASN A 277 -9.08 -25.63 -4.59
C ASN A 277 -7.62 -25.31 -4.22
N ASN A 278 -7.37 -24.12 -3.68
CA ASN A 278 -6.05 -23.74 -3.18
C ASN A 278 -5.94 -24.01 -1.67
N GLU A 279 -4.92 -24.74 -1.25
CA GLU A 279 -4.65 -25.03 0.17
C GLU A 279 -4.25 -23.77 0.96
N THR A 280 -3.55 -22.83 0.30
CA THR A 280 -3.11 -21.55 0.85
C THR A 280 -3.50 -20.41 -0.08
N ILE A 281 -3.35 -19.16 0.38
CA ILE A 281 -3.51 -17.99 -0.51
C ILE A 281 -2.50 -18.04 -1.66
N VAL A 282 -2.88 -17.56 -2.84
CA VAL A 282 -1.99 -17.40 -3.99
C VAL A 282 -1.48 -15.96 -4.02
N PRO A 283 -0.20 -15.68 -3.68
CA PRO A 283 0.36 -14.33 -3.72
C PRO A 283 0.51 -13.85 -5.16
N VAL A 284 0.17 -12.59 -5.41
CA VAL A 284 0.23 -11.98 -6.75
C VAL A 284 1.14 -10.75 -6.74
N LYS A 285 2.20 -10.80 -7.55
CA LYS A 285 3.11 -9.67 -7.82
C LYS A 285 2.48 -8.69 -8.80
N ALA A 286 1.42 -8.00 -8.34
CA ALA A 286 0.65 -7.08 -9.17
C ALA A 286 1.28 -5.67 -9.25
N ALA A 287 1.31 -5.08 -10.45
CA ALA A 287 1.59 -3.65 -10.63
C ALA A 287 0.43 -2.79 -10.11
N GLY A 288 0.75 -1.81 -9.27
CA GLY A 288 -0.23 -1.02 -8.52
C GLY A 288 -0.77 -1.71 -7.25
N ARG A 289 -0.41 -2.99 -7.01
CA ARG A 289 -0.82 -3.76 -5.82
C ARG A 289 -2.35 -3.91 -5.70
N VAL A 290 -3.02 -4.14 -6.83
CA VAL A 290 -4.48 -4.32 -6.92
C VAL A 290 -4.80 -5.70 -7.49
N VAL A 291 -5.78 -6.38 -6.90
CA VAL A 291 -6.49 -7.52 -7.51
C VAL A 291 -7.97 -7.17 -7.61
N VAL A 292 -8.63 -7.54 -8.71
CA VAL A 292 -10.03 -7.17 -8.97
C VAL A 292 -10.87 -8.40 -9.27
N ALA A 293 -11.86 -8.69 -8.42
CA ALA A 293 -12.93 -9.64 -8.74
C ALA A 293 -13.93 -8.98 -9.70
N GLU A 294 -14.12 -9.57 -10.89
CA GLU A 294 -14.92 -8.99 -11.96
C GLU A 294 -16.18 -9.80 -12.24
N GLY A 295 -17.31 -9.10 -12.33
CA GLY A 295 -18.64 -9.62 -12.61
C GLY A 295 -19.35 -8.89 -13.75
N LYS A 296 -20.47 -9.45 -14.21
CA LYS A 296 -21.32 -8.82 -15.24
C LYS A 296 -21.94 -7.50 -14.78
N ALA A 297 -22.19 -7.37 -13.48
CA ALA A 297 -22.91 -6.24 -12.88
C ALA A 297 -21.98 -5.17 -12.28
N GLY A 298 -20.66 -5.38 -12.34
CA GLY A 298 -19.64 -4.54 -11.71
C GLY A 298 -18.46 -5.37 -11.19
N SER A 299 -17.60 -4.76 -10.38
CA SER A 299 -16.38 -5.40 -9.86
C SER A 299 -15.98 -4.88 -8.49
N ILE A 300 -15.22 -5.69 -7.74
CA ILE A 300 -14.66 -5.37 -6.42
C ILE A 300 -13.14 -5.49 -6.50
N ALA A 301 -12.42 -4.39 -6.31
CA ALA A 301 -10.98 -4.42 -6.12
C ALA A 301 -10.61 -4.58 -4.63
N ALA A 302 -9.54 -5.33 -4.34
CA ALA A 302 -8.87 -5.36 -3.05
C ALA A 302 -7.43 -4.83 -3.18
N PHE A 303 -7.01 -3.95 -2.27
CA PHE A 303 -5.71 -3.29 -2.32
C PHE A 303 -5.26 -2.77 -0.93
N PRO A 304 -3.95 -2.60 -0.69
CA PRO A 304 -3.43 -2.24 0.62
C PRO A 304 -3.54 -0.73 0.91
N PRO A 305 -3.57 -0.33 2.20
CA PRO A 305 -3.44 1.08 2.60
C PRO A 305 -2.15 1.72 2.04
N PRO A 306 -2.22 2.80 1.24
CA PRO A 306 -1.07 3.28 0.46
C PRO A 306 0.09 3.84 1.31
N HIS A 307 -0.15 4.23 2.56
CA HIS A 307 0.84 4.85 3.44
C HIS A 307 1.09 4.12 4.76
N THR A 308 0.32 3.07 5.08
CA THR A 308 0.39 2.38 6.39
C THR A 308 0.42 0.86 6.26
N PHE A 309 0.86 0.35 5.11
CA PHE A 309 0.95 -1.08 4.83
C PHE A 309 2.39 -1.60 4.79
N PHE A 310 3.36 -0.73 4.50
CA PHE A 310 4.78 -1.07 4.48
C PHE A 310 5.45 -0.66 5.78
N PHE A 311 6.25 -1.57 6.32
CA PHE A 311 7.31 -1.27 7.29
C PHE A 311 8.63 -1.01 6.56
N THR A 312 9.59 -0.40 7.24
CA THR A 312 10.90 -0.07 6.68
C THR A 312 11.64 -1.32 6.19
N ARG A 313 12.19 -1.24 4.97
CA ARG A 313 13.02 -2.26 4.32
C ARG A 313 14.14 -1.59 3.54
N GLU A 314 15.24 -2.29 3.37
CA GLU A 314 16.40 -1.87 2.56
C GLU A 314 16.09 -1.85 1.05
N VAL A 315 15.23 -2.76 0.57
CA VAL A 315 14.90 -2.92 -0.86
C VAL A 315 13.40 -2.94 -1.13
N ASP A 316 13.02 -2.45 -2.31
CA ASP A 316 11.65 -2.22 -2.77
C ASP A 316 11.08 -3.38 -3.62
N THR A 317 11.61 -4.61 -3.45
CA THR A 317 11.16 -5.81 -4.18
C THR A 317 9.63 -6.00 -4.05
N ASN A 318 8.94 -6.31 -5.16
CA ASN A 318 7.53 -6.68 -5.13
C ASN A 318 7.35 -8.13 -4.64
N LEU A 319 7.11 -8.29 -3.33
CA LEU A 319 6.93 -9.59 -2.67
C LEU A 319 5.49 -10.14 -2.76
N GLY A 320 4.66 -9.63 -3.67
CA GLY A 320 3.28 -10.06 -3.86
C GLY A 320 2.36 -9.62 -2.73
N TYR A 321 1.77 -8.43 -2.86
CA TYR A 321 1.04 -7.75 -1.78
C TYR A 321 -0.48 -7.92 -1.81
N VAL A 322 -1.00 -8.51 -2.89
CA VAL A 322 -2.39 -8.94 -3.04
C VAL A 322 -2.45 -10.44 -3.26
N TRP A 323 -3.60 -11.05 -2.98
CA TRP A 323 -3.83 -12.48 -3.16
C TRP A 323 -5.25 -12.80 -3.63
N TYR A 324 -5.40 -13.97 -4.25
CA TYR A 324 -6.67 -14.67 -4.40
C TYR A 324 -6.54 -16.10 -3.83
N ARG A 325 -7.66 -16.75 -3.53
CA ARG A 325 -7.69 -18.16 -3.12
C ARG A 325 -8.99 -18.80 -3.55
N LYS A 326 -8.95 -19.90 -4.30
CA LYS A 326 -10.12 -20.74 -4.58
C LYS A 326 -10.43 -21.58 -3.33
N ASP A 327 -11.55 -21.30 -2.68
CA ASP A 327 -12.00 -21.98 -1.46
C ASP A 327 -12.86 -23.21 -1.76
N ALA A 328 -13.69 -23.14 -2.81
CA ALA A 328 -14.57 -24.22 -3.27
C ALA A 328 -14.76 -24.16 -4.80
N ALA A 329 -15.57 -25.07 -5.35
CA ALA A 329 -15.90 -25.10 -6.78
C ALA A 329 -16.46 -23.76 -7.29
N ASP A 330 -17.30 -23.09 -6.49
CA ASP A 330 -18.03 -21.86 -6.79
C ASP A 330 -17.71 -20.71 -5.82
N ARG A 331 -16.69 -20.84 -4.98
CA ARG A 331 -16.31 -19.83 -3.96
C ARG A 331 -14.82 -19.53 -3.93
N PHE A 332 -14.49 -18.26 -3.74
CA PHE A 332 -13.13 -17.79 -3.58
C PHE A 332 -13.03 -16.60 -2.61
N GLY A 333 -11.79 -16.24 -2.25
CA GLY A 333 -11.47 -15.02 -1.52
C GLY A 333 -10.44 -14.16 -2.25
N ILE A 334 -10.44 -12.87 -1.91
CA ILE A 334 -9.42 -11.89 -2.32
C ILE A 334 -8.99 -11.02 -1.14
N GLY A 335 -7.77 -10.51 -1.20
CA GLY A 335 -7.26 -9.64 -0.16
C GLY A 335 -5.83 -9.16 -0.37
N ILE A 336 -5.23 -8.71 0.73
CA ILE A 336 -3.86 -8.23 0.84
C ILE A 336 -3.04 -9.11 1.78
N ARG A 337 -1.73 -9.18 1.54
CA ARG A 337 -0.79 -9.91 2.41
C ARG A 337 0.56 -9.19 2.51
N GLN A 338 1.15 -9.27 3.69
CA GLN A 338 2.57 -9.00 3.86
C GLN A 338 3.33 -10.34 3.72
N ALA A 339 4.50 -10.30 3.07
CA ALA A 339 5.40 -11.45 3.00
C ALA A 339 5.99 -11.75 4.39
N ASP A 340 6.43 -12.98 4.61
CA ASP A 340 7.09 -13.39 5.87
C ASP A 340 8.58 -12.99 5.92
N ARG A 341 9.16 -12.71 4.75
CA ARG A 341 10.60 -12.45 4.56
C ARG A 341 10.87 -11.77 3.21
N GLU A 342 12.08 -11.26 3.08
CA GLU A 342 12.65 -10.79 1.82
C GLU A 342 12.96 -11.95 0.86
N GLU A 343 12.96 -11.69 -0.46
CA GLU A 343 13.34 -12.66 -1.49
C GLU A 343 14.83 -12.55 -1.89
N ASN A 344 15.40 -11.34 -1.82
CA ASN A 344 16.83 -11.14 -2.03
C ASN A 344 17.64 -11.65 -0.81
N PRO A 345 18.47 -12.71 -0.93
CA PRO A 345 19.16 -13.27 0.22
C PRO A 345 20.13 -12.30 0.90
N GLN A 346 20.66 -11.29 0.19
CA GLN A 346 21.50 -10.26 0.79
C GLN A 346 20.79 -9.48 1.92
N TYR A 347 19.46 -9.36 1.85
CA TYR A 347 18.66 -8.51 2.75
C TYR A 347 17.62 -9.30 3.56
N VAL A 348 17.74 -10.64 3.63
CA VAL A 348 16.93 -11.52 4.48
C VAL A 348 16.94 -11.10 5.96
N GLU A 349 18.06 -10.59 6.45
CA GLU A 349 18.22 -10.09 7.83
C GLU A 349 17.57 -8.70 8.05
N ASN A 350 17.11 -8.01 7.00
CA ASN A 350 16.45 -6.70 7.03
C ASN A 350 14.94 -6.84 6.76
N PHE A 351 14.19 -7.34 7.75
CA PHE A 351 12.75 -7.59 7.59
C PHE A 351 11.98 -7.32 8.89
N ALA A 352 12.02 -6.06 9.32
CA ALA A 352 11.64 -5.57 10.66
C ALA A 352 10.20 -5.88 11.11
N LEU A 353 9.26 -6.00 10.18
CA LEU A 353 7.81 -6.01 10.41
C LEU A 353 7.28 -4.75 11.13
N PHE A 354 6.00 -4.74 11.52
CA PHE A 354 5.45 -3.71 12.39
C PHE A 354 5.73 -3.99 13.87
N ASN A 355 5.95 -2.93 14.65
CA ASN A 355 5.99 -3.01 16.11
C ASN A 355 4.57 -3.03 16.68
N ALA A 356 4.31 -3.87 17.70
CA ALA A 356 3.13 -3.76 18.56
C ALA A 356 3.54 -3.55 20.03
N PRO A 357 3.84 -2.31 20.47
CA PRO A 357 4.09 -2.01 21.88
C PRO A 357 2.87 -2.33 22.76
N PRO A 358 3.06 -2.79 24.01
CA PRO A 358 1.98 -3.13 24.93
C PRO A 358 0.90 -2.04 25.04
N GLY A 359 -0.37 -2.45 25.03
CA GLY A 359 -1.54 -1.57 25.13
C GLY A 359 -1.82 -0.69 23.91
N THR A 360 -0.95 -0.65 22.90
CA THR A 360 -1.15 0.21 21.72
C THR A 360 -2.07 -0.44 20.68
N LYS A 361 -3.00 0.35 20.12
CA LYS A 361 -3.96 -0.13 19.11
C LYS A 361 -3.32 -0.21 17.74
N GLN A 362 -3.10 -1.44 17.27
CA GLN A 362 -2.74 -1.76 15.91
C GLN A 362 -3.96 -1.63 14.99
N ARG A 363 -3.74 -1.19 13.74
CA ARG A 363 -4.80 -0.97 12.74
C ARG A 363 -4.45 -1.73 11.46
N MET A 364 -4.86 -2.99 11.41
CA MET A 364 -4.59 -3.91 10.32
C MET A 364 -5.66 -3.73 9.24
N GLY A 365 -5.39 -2.83 8.29
CA GLY A 365 -6.35 -2.34 7.31
C GLY A 365 -6.24 -2.99 5.92
N VAL A 366 -7.38 -3.22 5.28
CA VAL A 366 -7.51 -3.51 3.85
C VAL A 366 -8.61 -2.63 3.25
N TYR A 367 -8.42 -2.20 2.00
CA TYR A 367 -9.44 -1.47 1.26
C TYR A 367 -10.09 -2.34 0.19
N PHE A 368 -11.41 -2.21 0.09
CA PHE A 368 -12.21 -2.68 -1.03
C PHE A 368 -12.79 -1.49 -1.79
N LEU A 369 -12.73 -1.51 -3.12
CA LEU A 369 -13.40 -0.53 -3.98
C LEU A 369 -14.41 -1.26 -4.87
N ALA A 370 -15.67 -0.84 -4.81
CA ALA A 370 -16.72 -1.34 -5.70
C ALA A 370 -16.91 -0.42 -6.91
N ASN A 371 -17.22 -0.98 -8.07
CA ASN A 371 -17.56 -0.21 -9.25
C ASN A 371 -18.67 -0.90 -10.04
N ALA A 372 -19.53 -0.12 -10.70
CA ALA A 372 -20.52 -0.65 -11.64
C ALA A 372 -19.91 -0.95 -13.03
N ALA A 373 -18.59 -0.87 -13.16
CA ALA A 373 -17.82 -1.13 -14.36
C ALA A 373 -17.00 -2.44 -14.25
N ALA A 374 -16.44 -2.84 -15.38
CA ALA A 374 -15.46 -3.91 -15.53
C ALA A 374 -14.13 -3.63 -14.78
N ALA A 375 -13.22 -4.60 -14.76
CA ALA A 375 -12.04 -4.58 -13.90
C ALA A 375 -11.06 -3.43 -14.18
N GLU A 376 -10.81 -3.09 -15.44
CA GLU A 376 -9.85 -2.04 -15.81
C GLU A 376 -10.26 -0.65 -15.27
N PRO A 377 -11.48 -0.12 -15.54
CA PRO A 377 -11.95 1.12 -14.90
C PRO A 377 -11.96 1.09 -13.36
N THR A 378 -12.08 -0.09 -12.75
CA THR A 378 -12.02 -0.26 -11.29
C THR A 378 -10.59 -0.20 -10.77
N ARG A 379 -9.64 -0.80 -11.49
CA ARG A 379 -8.21 -0.65 -11.23
C ARG A 379 -7.78 0.80 -11.37
N ASP A 380 -8.22 1.49 -12.41
CA ASP A 380 -7.95 2.93 -12.60
C ASP A 380 -8.56 3.78 -11.47
N ALA A 381 -9.77 3.43 -11.02
CA ALA A 381 -10.42 4.09 -9.88
C ALA A 381 -9.66 3.87 -8.55
N VAL A 382 -8.97 2.74 -8.37
CA VAL A 382 -8.05 2.52 -7.23
C VAL A 382 -6.77 3.35 -7.40
N LEU A 383 -6.16 3.32 -8.60
CA LEU A 383 -4.94 4.05 -8.89
C LEU A 383 -5.10 5.58 -8.85
N ALA A 384 -6.32 6.10 -9.02
CA ALA A 384 -6.62 7.52 -8.81
C ALA A 384 -6.23 8.01 -7.40
N TYR A 385 -6.29 7.16 -6.38
CA TYR A 385 -5.89 7.50 -5.00
C TYR A 385 -4.37 7.66 -4.83
N THR A 386 -3.56 7.12 -5.74
CA THR A 386 -2.08 7.22 -5.73
C THR A 386 -1.52 7.99 -6.92
N HIS A 387 -2.38 8.65 -7.72
CA HIS A 387 -2.01 9.28 -9.01
C HIS A 387 -1.34 8.29 -9.98
N GLY A 388 -1.81 7.05 -10.06
CA GLY A 388 -1.21 6.02 -10.92
C GLY A 388 0.12 5.48 -10.39
N ASP A 389 0.37 5.60 -9.08
CA ASP A 389 1.70 5.44 -8.46
C ASP A 389 2.78 6.38 -9.06
N THR A 390 2.40 7.54 -9.63
CA THR A 390 3.34 8.50 -10.24
C THR A 390 3.52 9.79 -9.44
N PHE A 391 4.71 10.40 -9.56
CA PHE A 391 4.98 11.73 -9.01
C PHE A 391 4.30 12.80 -9.87
N LYS A 392 3.30 13.48 -9.30
CA LYS A 392 2.57 14.55 -9.98
C LYS A 392 3.49 15.71 -10.36
N VAL A 393 3.52 16.06 -11.65
CA VAL A 393 4.25 17.24 -12.16
C VAL A 393 3.62 18.51 -11.60
N VAL A 394 4.44 19.37 -11.01
CA VAL A 394 4.05 20.71 -10.54
C VAL A 394 4.66 21.74 -11.50
N PRO A 395 3.85 22.60 -12.17
CA PRO A 395 4.37 23.57 -13.13
C PRO A 395 5.49 24.46 -12.56
N GLY A 396 6.62 24.52 -13.27
CA GLY A 396 7.81 25.26 -12.85
C GLY A 396 8.77 24.51 -11.92
N TYR A 397 8.43 23.30 -11.47
CA TYR A 397 9.26 22.47 -10.58
C TYR A 397 9.66 21.15 -11.24
N LYS A 398 10.76 20.57 -10.75
CA LYS A 398 11.19 19.22 -11.09
C LYS A 398 10.85 18.26 -9.94
N THR A 399 10.41 17.06 -10.26
CA THR A 399 10.28 15.96 -9.30
C THR A 399 11.68 15.46 -8.95
N MET A 400 12.00 15.41 -7.65
CA MET A 400 13.25 14.89 -7.14
C MET A 400 12.97 13.80 -6.10
N VAL A 401 13.73 12.73 -6.19
CA VAL A 401 13.90 11.77 -5.09
C VAL A 401 15.38 11.71 -4.72
N ASN A 402 15.70 11.33 -3.48
CA ASN A 402 17.06 11.28 -2.96
C ASN A 402 17.27 9.99 -2.16
N HIS A 403 18.53 9.63 -1.91
CA HIS A 403 18.94 8.48 -1.11
C HIS A 403 18.64 7.13 -1.79
N PHE A 404 19.24 6.88 -2.97
CA PHE A 404 19.16 5.58 -3.68
C PHE A 404 20.53 4.94 -3.87
N HIS A 405 20.71 3.75 -3.31
CA HIS A 405 21.93 2.93 -3.44
C HIS A 405 21.86 2.02 -4.67
N LEU A 406 21.91 2.60 -5.87
CA LEU A 406 21.79 1.82 -7.11
C LEU A 406 23.07 1.03 -7.45
N ARG A 407 24.22 1.30 -6.81
CA ARG A 407 25.54 0.76 -7.21
C ARG A 407 25.79 1.05 -8.70
N PHE A 408 25.42 2.27 -9.10
CA PHE A 408 25.32 2.69 -10.50
C PHE A 408 26.67 2.61 -11.20
N THR A 409 27.72 3.18 -10.59
CA THR A 409 29.08 3.18 -11.15
C THR A 409 29.62 1.76 -11.33
N GLU A 410 29.41 0.91 -10.33
CA GLU A 410 29.84 -0.49 -10.33
C GLU A 410 29.15 -1.28 -11.46
N ARG A 411 27.82 -1.21 -11.54
CA ARG A 411 27.03 -1.95 -12.53
C ARG A 411 27.30 -1.49 -13.96
N VAL A 412 27.61 -0.21 -14.17
CA VAL A 412 28.02 0.33 -15.48
C VAL A 412 29.41 -0.20 -15.89
N ARG A 413 30.36 -0.33 -14.96
CA ARG A 413 31.64 -0.96 -15.26
C ARG A 413 31.49 -2.47 -15.50
N ALA A 414 30.70 -3.15 -14.69
CA ALA A 414 30.46 -4.58 -14.78
C ALA A 414 29.76 -4.99 -16.10
N SER A 415 28.95 -4.11 -16.70
CA SER A 415 28.37 -4.36 -18.03
C SER A 415 29.34 -4.16 -19.20
N GLY A 416 30.56 -3.66 -18.93
CA GLY A 416 31.57 -3.35 -19.95
C GLY A 416 31.19 -2.21 -20.90
N SER A 417 30.08 -1.51 -20.66
CA SER A 417 29.57 -0.47 -21.55
C SER A 417 28.90 0.66 -20.79
N PHE A 418 29.39 1.87 -21.02
CA PHE A 418 28.73 3.09 -20.59
C PHE A 418 27.36 3.30 -21.20
N ASP A 419 26.89 2.51 -22.19
CA ASP A 419 25.56 2.70 -22.78
C ASP A 419 24.48 1.79 -22.22
N THR A 420 24.85 0.70 -21.52
CA THR A 420 23.90 -0.30 -20.98
C THR A 420 22.67 0.35 -20.32
N PRO A 421 21.45 0.00 -20.76
CA PRO A 421 20.20 0.40 -20.11
C PRO A 421 20.15 -0.09 -18.67
N MET A 422 19.52 0.70 -17.79
CA MET A 422 19.38 0.36 -16.37
C MET A 422 17.91 0.46 -16.01
N GLN A 423 17.34 -0.68 -15.60
CA GLN A 423 15.89 -0.90 -15.51
C GLN A 423 15.25 -0.09 -14.38
N ASP A 424 15.94 0.04 -13.25
CA ASP A 424 15.64 0.94 -12.14
C ASP A 424 15.54 2.41 -12.59
N LEU A 425 16.54 2.93 -13.31
CA LEU A 425 16.48 4.31 -13.83
C LEU A 425 15.39 4.50 -14.90
N ALA A 426 15.08 3.46 -15.69
CA ALA A 426 13.96 3.48 -16.62
C ALA A 426 12.61 3.51 -15.86
N ALA A 427 12.47 2.70 -14.81
CA ALA A 427 11.30 2.68 -13.93
C ALA A 427 11.12 4.02 -13.20
N MET A 428 12.17 4.56 -12.58
CA MET A 428 12.15 5.90 -11.95
C MET A 428 11.67 6.99 -12.91
N LYS A 429 12.16 6.98 -14.16
CA LYS A 429 11.70 7.91 -15.19
C LYS A 429 10.22 7.69 -15.55
N ALA A 430 9.75 6.44 -15.63
CA ALA A 430 8.35 6.11 -15.88
C ALA A 430 7.41 6.53 -14.74
N LEU A 431 7.90 6.52 -13.48
CA LEU A 431 7.20 7.07 -12.31
C LEU A 431 7.13 8.62 -12.31
N GLY A 432 7.71 9.28 -13.31
CA GLY A 432 7.70 10.73 -13.46
C GLY A 432 8.82 11.47 -12.71
N LEU A 433 9.89 10.78 -12.28
CA LEU A 433 11.04 11.42 -11.63
C LEU A 433 11.93 12.17 -12.64
N ASN A 434 12.37 13.38 -12.28
CA ASN A 434 13.28 14.19 -13.10
C ASN A 434 14.70 14.24 -12.55
N ILE A 435 14.88 14.07 -11.24
CA ILE A 435 16.16 14.09 -10.54
C ILE A 435 16.19 12.90 -9.57
N VAL A 436 17.26 12.13 -9.61
CA VAL A 436 17.53 11.03 -8.67
C VAL A 436 18.84 11.36 -7.97
N GLY A 437 18.78 11.61 -6.66
CA GLY A 437 19.95 11.71 -5.80
C GLY A 437 20.46 10.30 -5.49
N LEU A 438 21.47 9.87 -6.25
CA LEU A 438 22.17 8.61 -6.02
C LEU A 438 23.07 8.75 -4.79
N SER A 439 23.02 7.73 -3.93
CA SER A 439 23.89 7.55 -2.77
C SER A 439 24.83 6.36 -2.98
N ASP A 440 25.30 6.21 -4.23
CA ASP A 440 26.45 5.37 -4.58
C ASP A 440 27.65 5.67 -3.66
N PHE A 441 28.58 4.72 -3.55
CA PHE A 441 29.75 4.75 -2.68
C PHE A 441 29.39 4.62 -1.18
N HIS A 442 28.36 3.84 -0.86
CA HIS A 442 27.91 3.52 0.50
C HIS A 442 28.34 2.10 0.94
N GLY A 443 29.41 1.59 0.34
CA GLY A 443 29.92 0.22 0.50
C GLY A 443 30.35 -0.43 -0.81
N ASP A 444 29.92 0.13 -1.94
CA ASP A 444 30.39 -0.16 -3.29
C ASP A 444 31.65 0.65 -3.65
N MET A 445 32.47 0.07 -4.53
CA MET A 445 33.70 0.69 -5.08
C MET A 445 34.75 0.99 -3.99
N HIS A 446 35.47 2.12 -4.08
CA HIS A 446 36.55 2.49 -3.14
C HIS A 446 36.17 3.72 -2.30
N PRO A 447 35.13 3.67 -1.43
CA PRO A 447 34.59 4.86 -0.77
C PRO A 447 35.58 5.48 0.23
N ASN A 448 36.44 4.65 0.84
CA ASN A 448 37.45 5.05 1.82
C ASN A 448 38.83 5.36 1.21
N ASP A 449 39.00 5.24 -0.12
CA ASP A 449 40.25 5.62 -0.77
C ASP A 449 40.32 7.16 -0.89
N PRO A 450 41.34 7.83 -0.32
CA PRO A 450 41.49 9.28 -0.42
C PRO A 450 42.14 9.71 -1.76
N GLY A 451 42.20 8.82 -2.76
CA GLY A 451 43.23 8.83 -3.79
C GLY A 451 42.77 8.44 -5.20
N PRO A 452 43.67 7.82 -5.99
CA PRO A 452 43.44 7.60 -7.42
C PRO A 452 42.25 6.70 -7.77
N LEU A 453 41.88 5.76 -6.89
CA LEU A 453 40.78 4.81 -7.17
C LEU A 453 39.44 5.52 -7.03
N ARG A 454 39.23 6.23 -5.91
CA ARG A 454 38.05 7.06 -5.68
C ARG A 454 37.88 8.14 -6.75
N PHE A 455 38.98 8.75 -7.20
CA PHE A 455 38.96 9.73 -8.28
C PHE A 455 38.48 9.11 -9.61
N LYS A 456 38.99 7.93 -9.98
CA LYS A 456 38.52 7.20 -11.17
C LYS A 456 37.05 6.81 -11.07
N ASP A 457 36.60 6.36 -9.90
CA ASP A 457 35.20 6.02 -9.64
C ASP A 457 34.28 7.23 -9.80
N THR A 458 34.69 8.38 -9.26
CA THR A 458 33.96 9.66 -9.37
C THR A 458 33.94 10.18 -10.81
N LYS A 459 35.02 9.99 -11.57
CA LYS A 459 35.09 10.36 -12.99
C LYS A 459 34.06 9.58 -13.82
N ASP A 460 34.06 8.26 -13.72
CA ASP A 460 33.17 7.39 -14.51
C ASP A 460 31.69 7.64 -14.15
N TYR A 461 31.40 7.88 -12.86
CA TYR A 461 30.10 8.33 -12.38
C TYR A 461 29.67 9.65 -13.04
N ALA A 462 30.55 10.65 -13.11
CA ALA A 462 30.26 11.95 -13.71
C ALA A 462 30.06 11.84 -15.23
N GLU A 463 30.90 11.09 -15.94
CA GLU A 463 30.79 10.86 -17.38
C GLU A 463 29.46 10.18 -17.74
N ARG A 464 29.08 9.12 -17.03
CA ARG A 464 27.81 8.43 -17.29
C ARG A 464 26.58 9.30 -16.95
N ASN A 465 26.60 10.03 -15.84
CA ASN A 465 25.50 10.93 -15.49
C ASN A 465 25.35 12.07 -16.51
N ARG A 466 26.47 12.58 -17.06
CA ARG A 466 26.44 13.55 -18.16
C ARG A 466 25.77 12.99 -19.41
N ALA A 467 26.07 11.74 -19.79
CA ALA A 467 25.46 11.08 -20.94
C ALA A 467 23.95 10.81 -20.78
N ARG A 468 23.44 10.64 -19.55
CA ARG A 468 22.01 10.42 -19.27
C ARG A 468 21.21 11.67 -18.92
N THR A 469 21.88 12.77 -18.58
CA THR A 469 21.19 14.05 -18.37
C THR A 469 20.76 14.59 -19.73
N SER A 470 19.46 14.57 -20.02
CA SER A 470 18.95 15.32 -21.18
C SER A 470 19.26 16.80 -20.94
N ALA A 471 20.15 17.36 -21.75
CA ALA A 471 20.32 18.81 -21.85
C ALA A 471 18.93 19.40 -22.05
N ALA A 472 18.47 20.24 -21.11
CA ALA A 472 17.23 20.96 -21.30
C ALA A 472 17.38 21.73 -22.60
N THR A 473 16.53 21.44 -23.59
CA THR A 473 16.63 22.06 -24.91
C THR A 473 16.59 23.57 -24.72
N THR A 474 17.75 24.22 -24.83
CA THR A 474 17.84 25.66 -24.93
C THR A 474 17.10 26.01 -26.19
N THR A 475 15.87 26.51 -26.05
CA THR A 475 15.09 27.05 -27.15
C THR A 475 15.95 28.11 -27.81
N SER A 476 16.54 27.77 -28.96
CA SER A 476 17.38 28.67 -29.69
C SER A 476 16.48 29.80 -30.21
N CYS A 477 16.62 30.99 -29.61
CA CYS A 477 16.09 32.20 -30.21
C CYS A 477 16.81 32.45 -31.53
N SER A 478 16.31 31.84 -32.59
CA SER A 478 16.75 32.12 -33.95
C SER A 478 16.43 33.58 -34.27
N PRO A 479 17.40 34.39 -34.72
CA PRO A 479 17.20 35.80 -34.98
C PRO A 479 16.29 35.98 -36.20
N ARG A 480 14.99 36.21 -35.97
CA ARG A 480 14.09 36.56 -37.07
C ARG A 480 14.43 37.94 -37.60
N THR A 481 14.88 37.95 -38.85
CA THR A 481 14.96 39.12 -39.71
C THR A 481 13.62 39.85 -39.78
N CYS A 482 13.61 41.14 -39.41
CA CYS A 482 12.48 42.02 -39.67
C CYS A 482 12.67 42.69 -41.04
N THR A 483 11.88 42.32 -42.04
CA THR A 483 11.89 42.94 -43.38
C THR A 483 10.49 43.36 -43.83
N GLY A 484 10.24 44.67 -43.80
CA GLY A 484 9.20 45.36 -44.58
C GLY A 484 7.83 45.60 -43.90
N PRO A 485 6.97 46.46 -44.49
CA PRO A 485 7.37 47.77 -45.03
C PRO A 485 6.34 48.91 -44.80
N LYS A 486 6.75 50.00 -44.14
CA LYS A 486 6.19 51.37 -44.26
C LYS A 486 7.37 52.34 -44.00
N CYS A 487 7.87 53.18 -44.92
CA CYS A 487 7.25 54.34 -45.60
C CYS A 487 6.53 55.27 -44.59
N ALA A 488 6.86 56.55 -44.40
CA ALA A 488 7.95 57.44 -44.85
C ALA A 488 8.03 58.63 -43.83
N ARG A 489 8.84 59.70 -43.88
CA ARG A 489 9.84 60.31 -44.81
C ARG A 489 10.84 61.14 -43.91
N PRO A 490 12.01 61.63 -44.37
CA PRO A 490 13.09 62.13 -43.49
C PRO A 490 13.15 63.66 -43.32
N VAL A 491 13.97 64.13 -42.36
CA VAL A 491 14.51 65.52 -42.34
C VAL A 491 16.04 65.47 -42.16
N SER A 492 16.74 66.43 -42.76
CA SER A 492 18.15 66.34 -43.18
C SER A 492 19.16 67.09 -42.28
N ARG A 493 20.45 66.84 -42.55
CA ARG A 493 21.65 67.37 -41.85
C ARG A 493 21.87 68.88 -42.02
N SER A 494 22.46 69.52 -40.99
CA SER A 494 23.41 70.66 -41.10
C SER A 494 24.26 70.72 -39.82
N ARG A 495 25.56 70.33 -39.79
CA ARG A 495 26.83 71.01 -40.19
C ARG A 495 27.37 72.10 -39.25
N ARG A 496 28.53 71.77 -38.65
CA ARG A 496 29.70 72.60 -38.21
C ARG A 496 29.70 73.44 -36.90
N ARG A 497 30.48 72.92 -35.93
CA ARG A 497 31.74 73.47 -35.36
C ARG A 497 31.75 74.87 -34.69
N ILE A 498 32.01 74.91 -33.36
CA ILE A 498 33.21 75.52 -32.69
C ILE A 498 33.11 75.35 -31.15
N ARG A 499 34.24 75.49 -30.43
CA ARG A 499 34.43 75.23 -28.97
C ARG A 499 33.98 76.42 -28.08
N SER A 500 33.46 76.14 -26.88
CA SER A 500 34.12 76.50 -25.60
C SER A 500 33.40 75.99 -24.33
N THR A 501 34.21 75.58 -23.34
CA THR A 501 34.02 75.59 -21.87
C THR A 501 32.65 75.36 -21.19
N ALA A 502 32.51 74.15 -20.63
CA ALA A 502 32.27 73.88 -19.20
C ALA A 502 31.02 74.44 -18.44
N ARG A 503 30.07 73.55 -18.14
CA ARG A 503 29.78 73.12 -16.74
C ARG A 503 29.00 71.79 -16.69
N ARG A 504 29.11 71.09 -15.55
CA ARG A 504 28.36 69.87 -15.22
C ARG A 504 26.87 70.19 -14.99
N THR A 505 25.96 69.39 -15.55
CA THR A 505 24.99 68.54 -14.82
C THR A 505 24.19 67.66 -15.79
N THR A 506 23.79 66.48 -15.32
CA THR A 506 23.05 65.44 -16.07
C THR A 506 21.58 65.83 -16.33
N PRO A 507 21.02 65.60 -17.53
CA PRO A 507 19.59 65.73 -17.76
C PRO A 507 18.82 64.45 -17.38
N ALA A 508 17.75 64.61 -16.61
CA ALA A 508 16.67 63.63 -16.54
C ALA A 508 15.68 63.88 -17.70
N ALA A 509 15.04 62.82 -18.21
CA ALA A 509 13.96 62.91 -19.19
C ALA A 509 12.72 62.11 -18.73
N PRO A 510 11.49 62.49 -19.14
CA PRO A 510 10.30 62.21 -18.32
C PRO A 510 9.15 61.45 -19.03
N THR A 511 8.11 61.13 -18.24
CA THR A 511 6.71 60.78 -18.64
C THR A 511 6.51 59.44 -19.40
N MET A 512 5.98 58.37 -18.79
CA MET A 512 4.58 58.07 -18.41
C MET A 512 3.56 58.00 -19.57
N CYS A 513 2.89 56.84 -19.70
CA CYS A 513 1.44 56.79 -19.94
C CYS A 513 0.80 55.56 -19.26
N ARG A 514 -0.46 55.71 -18.83
CA ARG A 514 -1.31 54.74 -18.10
C ARG A 514 -2.24 54.01 -19.11
N ARG A 515 -3.10 53.01 -18.83
CA ARG A 515 -3.62 52.26 -17.65
C ARG A 515 -4.17 50.91 -18.20
N CYS A 516 -4.41 49.87 -17.40
CA CYS A 516 -5.73 49.59 -16.80
C CYS A 516 -5.63 48.63 -15.60
N SER A 517 -6.47 48.88 -14.59
CA SER A 517 -6.73 48.01 -13.41
C SER A 517 -8.13 47.37 -13.57
N THR A 518 -8.69 46.53 -12.69
CA THR A 518 -8.52 46.17 -11.25
C THR A 518 -9.21 44.77 -11.06
N PRO A 519 -9.43 44.14 -9.86
CA PRO A 519 -9.13 44.53 -8.46
C PRO A 519 -8.43 43.45 -7.59
N LYS A 520 -8.15 43.81 -6.33
CA LYS A 520 -7.75 42.89 -5.24
C LYS A 520 -8.98 42.51 -4.40
N THR A 521 -9.02 41.28 -3.89
CA THR A 521 -9.78 40.90 -2.69
C THR A 521 -8.83 40.40 -1.61
N ALA A 522 -9.21 40.58 -0.35
CA ALA A 522 -8.40 40.24 0.81
C ALA A 522 -8.92 38.98 1.51
N THR A 523 -7.99 38.13 1.96
CA THR A 523 -8.27 37.10 2.99
C THR A 523 -7.03 36.92 3.84
N GLY A 524 -7.19 37.03 5.17
CA GLY A 524 -6.10 36.83 6.11
C GLY A 524 -5.75 35.34 6.23
N ILE A 525 -4.45 35.02 6.24
CA ILE A 525 -3.96 33.67 6.52
C ILE A 525 -3.35 33.66 7.92
N THR A 526 -4.02 32.95 8.82
CA THR A 526 -3.51 32.64 10.16
C THR A 526 -2.22 31.82 10.05
N ARG A 527 -1.13 32.29 10.66
CA ARG A 527 0.13 31.51 10.70
C ARG A 527 -0.04 30.30 11.62
N ILE A 528 -0.27 29.13 11.04
CA ILE A 528 -0.09 27.86 11.74
C ILE A 528 1.42 27.65 11.93
N ARG A 529 1.89 27.62 13.18
CA ARG A 529 3.25 27.17 13.51
C ARG A 529 3.35 25.68 13.23
N ALA A 530 4.18 25.29 12.26
CA ALA A 530 4.64 23.91 12.16
C ALA A 530 5.46 23.56 13.42
N PRO A 531 5.32 22.34 13.98
CA PRO A 531 6.22 21.87 15.02
C PRO A 531 7.66 21.80 14.49
N ARG A 532 8.64 22.15 15.32
CA ARG A 532 10.06 22.03 14.96
C ARG A 532 10.38 20.56 14.67
N ALA A 533 10.78 20.26 13.44
CA ALA A 533 11.47 19.01 13.16
C ALA A 533 12.76 18.97 14.00
N GLN A 534 12.98 17.89 14.74
CA GLN A 534 14.27 17.65 15.38
C GLN A 534 15.31 17.33 14.29
N PRO A 535 16.56 17.81 14.42
CA PRO A 535 17.61 17.46 13.48
C PRO A 535 17.91 15.96 13.60
N VAL A 536 17.68 15.23 12.51
CA VAL A 536 18.21 13.88 12.35
C VAL A 536 19.73 14.02 12.20
N ILE A 537 20.46 13.49 13.18
CA ILE A 537 21.92 13.40 13.12
C ILE A 537 22.24 12.40 11.99
N PRO A 538 23.08 12.76 11.00
CA PRO A 538 23.55 11.79 10.01
C PRO A 538 24.37 10.72 10.72
N ILE A 539 24.06 9.45 10.43
CA ILE A 539 24.82 8.26 10.83
C ILE A 539 26.05 8.17 9.92
#